data_AF-A0A4R8T721-F1
#
_entry.id   AF-A0A4R8T721-F1
#
_cell.length_a   1.000
_cell.length_b   1.000
_cell.length_c   1.000
_cell.angle_alpha   90.00
_cell.angle_beta   90.00
_cell.angle_gamma   90.00
#
_symmetry.space_group_name_H-M   'P 1'
#
loop_
_entity.id
_entity.type
_entity.pdbx_description
1 polymer ?
#
loop_
_entity_poly.entity_id
_entity_poly.type
_entity_poly.pdbx_seq_one_letter_code
_entity_poly.pdbx_strand_id
1 'polypeptide(L)'
;MPKKLSKNPQPGSTTTLTTPSTSTTSSLSLPRILTDDLPLPALIVFDLDYTLWPFWVDTHVSGPLKANASHSAAADRHGESFSFYPEVPRILYTLPLAGVKLAVASRTSAPDLARDMLKLLHVPPPSAEEGGLSAGSGKKEKPRKALDLFDGGLEIYPSSKIRHFETLFRKTGVPYTEMLFFDDESRNREVESLGVTMQLVRDGVSWAEIDKGVAEWRKRRGYTG
;
A
#
# COMPACT_ATOMS: atom_id res chain seq x y z
N MET A 1 5.04 -31.00 -64.66
CA MET A 1 4.96 -32.36 -64.07
C MET A 1 6.33 -33.03 -64.22
N PRO A 2 6.77 -33.91 -63.31
CA PRO A 2 6.32 -34.20 -61.93
C PRO A 2 7.56 -34.25 -60.97
N LYS A 3 7.56 -34.52 -59.65
CA LYS A 3 6.66 -35.18 -58.71
C LYS A 3 6.77 -34.53 -57.32
N LYS A 4 5.62 -34.31 -56.70
CA LYS A 4 5.37 -34.34 -55.23
C LYS A 4 5.83 -35.68 -54.65
N LEU A 5 6.32 -35.68 -53.39
CA LEU A 5 6.28 -36.73 -52.35
C LEU A 5 7.04 -36.16 -51.14
N SER A 6 6.72 -36.34 -49.87
CA SER A 6 5.55 -36.79 -49.09
C SER A 6 5.86 -36.43 -47.62
N LYS A 7 4.83 -36.20 -46.81
CA LYS A 7 4.90 -36.13 -45.33
C LYS A 7 5.43 -37.44 -44.73
N ASN A 8 6.21 -37.41 -43.64
CA ASN A 8 5.72 -37.56 -42.26
C ASN A 8 6.89 -37.45 -41.22
N PRO A 9 6.58 -37.24 -39.92
CA PRO A 9 7.49 -36.75 -38.89
C PRO A 9 8.17 -37.87 -38.08
N GLN A 10 9.31 -37.55 -37.46
CA GLN A 10 9.85 -38.30 -36.33
C GLN A 10 9.78 -37.44 -35.05
N PRO A 11 9.44 -38.04 -33.89
CA PRO A 11 9.34 -37.33 -32.63
C PRO A 11 10.75 -37.05 -32.08
N GLY A 12 11.13 -35.78 -32.05
CA GLY A 12 12.27 -35.31 -31.29
C GLY A 12 12.00 -35.44 -29.80
N SER A 13 12.90 -36.12 -29.11
CA SER A 13 12.99 -36.29 -27.66
C SER A 13 12.98 -34.95 -26.93
N THR A 14 11.89 -34.66 -26.22
CA THR A 14 11.79 -33.53 -25.29
C THR A 14 12.55 -33.89 -24.01
N THR A 15 13.75 -33.33 -23.83
CA THR A 15 14.41 -33.30 -22.52
C THR A 15 13.85 -32.09 -21.76
N THR A 16 12.79 -32.31 -20.98
CA THR A 16 12.27 -31.33 -20.03
C THR A 16 13.30 -31.08 -18.94
N LEU A 17 13.91 -29.90 -18.96
CA LEU A 17 14.64 -29.34 -17.83
C LEU A 17 13.61 -28.90 -16.78
N THR A 18 13.40 -29.74 -15.77
CA THR A 18 12.55 -29.46 -14.62
C THR A 18 13.21 -28.39 -13.76
N THR A 19 12.76 -27.15 -13.89
CA THR A 19 13.06 -26.08 -12.93
C THR A 19 12.12 -26.28 -11.73
N PRO A 20 12.61 -26.34 -10.48
CA PRO A 20 11.72 -26.32 -9.34
C PRO A 20 11.13 -24.90 -9.21
N SER A 21 9.92 -24.73 -9.71
CA SER A 21 9.07 -23.58 -9.41
C SER A 21 8.76 -23.61 -7.91
N THR A 22 9.45 -22.76 -7.15
CA THR A 22 9.14 -22.50 -5.75
C THR A 22 7.82 -21.74 -5.69
N SER A 23 6.70 -22.45 -5.74
CA SER A 23 5.39 -21.92 -5.39
C SER A 23 5.32 -21.84 -3.86
N THR A 24 5.73 -20.70 -3.29
CA THR A 24 5.40 -20.37 -1.91
C THR A 24 3.93 -19.99 -1.86
N THR A 25 3.08 -21.01 -1.72
CA THR A 25 1.71 -20.85 -1.27
C THR A 25 1.78 -20.44 0.20
N SER A 26 1.90 -19.14 0.47
CA SER A 26 1.81 -18.62 1.84
C SER A 26 0.36 -18.71 2.29
N SER A 27 0.05 -19.72 3.10
CA SER A 27 -1.13 -19.67 3.96
C SER A 27 -0.93 -18.51 4.95
N LEU A 28 -1.66 -17.42 4.75
CA LEU A 28 -1.41 -16.15 5.45
C LEU A 28 -2.04 -16.17 6.85
N SER A 29 -1.19 -16.43 7.84
CA SER A 29 -1.34 -15.83 9.16
C SER A 29 -1.18 -14.31 9.05
N LEU A 30 -1.81 -13.56 9.95
CA LEU A 30 -1.50 -12.13 10.09
C LEU A 30 0.02 -11.93 10.17
N PRO A 31 0.57 -10.87 9.53
CA PRO A 31 1.98 -10.56 9.65
C PRO A 31 2.40 -10.58 11.12
N ARG A 32 3.50 -11.26 11.41
CA ARG A 32 3.95 -11.48 12.80
C ARG A 32 4.05 -10.18 13.60
N ILE A 33 4.42 -9.09 12.94
CA ILE A 33 4.52 -7.75 13.53
C ILE A 33 3.21 -7.28 14.17
N LEU A 34 2.06 -7.81 13.73
CA LEU A 34 0.74 -7.47 14.26
C LEU A 34 0.25 -8.46 15.33
N THR A 35 0.98 -9.55 15.58
CA THR A 35 0.57 -10.64 16.46
C THR A 35 1.62 -11.03 17.50
N ASP A 36 2.74 -10.32 17.58
CA ASP A 36 3.88 -10.65 18.45
C ASP A 36 3.83 -9.95 19.83
N ASP A 37 2.67 -9.39 20.20
CA ASP A 37 2.40 -8.66 21.45
C ASP A 37 3.32 -7.45 21.72
N LEU A 38 4.19 -7.10 20.77
CA LEU A 38 5.07 -5.95 20.87
C LEU A 38 4.35 -4.67 20.44
N PRO A 39 4.70 -3.50 21.01
CA PRO A 39 4.02 -2.24 20.69
C PRO A 39 4.06 -1.89 19.20
N LEU A 40 2.98 -1.28 18.73
CA LEU A 40 2.85 -0.73 17.38
C LEU A 40 2.84 0.81 17.43
N PRO A 41 3.25 1.49 16.33
CA PRO A 41 3.03 2.92 16.19
C PRO A 41 1.54 3.26 16.35
N ALA A 42 1.22 4.29 17.12
CA ALA A 42 -0.17 4.75 17.27
C ALA A 42 -0.73 5.37 15.98
N LEU A 43 0.15 5.92 15.14
CA LEU A 43 -0.20 6.51 13.85
C LEU A 43 0.83 6.10 12.78
N ILE A 44 0.34 5.52 11.69
CA ILE A 44 1.14 5.34 10.47
C ILE A 44 0.71 6.37 9.43
N VAL A 45 1.69 7.09 8.91
CA VAL A 45 1.52 8.12 7.88
C VAL A 45 2.13 7.61 6.58
N PHE A 46 1.42 7.79 5.47
CA PHE A 46 1.91 7.45 4.13
C PHE A 46 2.03 8.72 3.28
N ASP A 47 3.10 8.81 2.48
CA ASP A 47 3.03 9.58 1.23
C ASP A 47 2.06 8.90 0.23
N LEU A 48 1.86 9.52 -0.94
CA LEU A 48 0.98 8.99 -1.98
C LEU A 48 1.79 8.47 -3.18
N ASP A 49 2.50 9.36 -3.85
CA ASP A 49 3.14 9.07 -5.13
C ASP A 49 4.36 8.18 -4.89
N TYR A 50 4.51 7.11 -5.68
CA TYR A 50 5.53 6.06 -5.48
C TYR A 50 5.56 5.38 -4.10
N THR A 51 4.53 5.63 -3.27
CA THR A 51 4.36 5.04 -1.94
C THR A 51 3.12 4.14 -1.90
N LEU A 52 1.94 4.70 -2.16
CA LEU A 52 0.69 3.92 -2.27
C LEU A 52 0.42 3.45 -3.71
N TRP A 53 0.91 4.18 -4.71
CA TRP A 53 0.75 3.85 -6.12
C TRP A 53 2.00 4.20 -6.94
N PRO A 54 2.23 3.55 -8.10
CA PRO A 54 3.51 3.65 -8.83
C PRO A 54 3.57 4.83 -9.83
N PHE A 55 3.08 6.01 -9.45
CA PHE A 55 3.05 7.19 -10.33
C PHE A 55 2.96 8.49 -9.54
N TRP A 56 3.39 9.60 -10.14
CA TRP A 56 2.99 10.96 -9.70
C TRP A 56 1.60 11.32 -10.22
N VAL A 57 0.67 11.61 -9.30
CA VAL A 57 -0.71 11.97 -9.64
C VAL A 57 -0.83 13.32 -10.37
N ASP A 58 0.07 14.26 -10.14
CA ASP A 58 0.05 15.57 -10.81
C ASP A 58 0.73 15.59 -12.19
N THR A 59 1.40 14.49 -12.56
CA THR A 59 2.18 14.39 -13.80
C THR A 59 1.57 13.37 -14.77
N HIS A 60 1.24 12.17 -14.27
CA HIS A 60 0.82 11.06 -15.13
C HIS A 60 -0.70 11.00 -15.31
N VAL A 61 -1.48 11.56 -14.39
CA VAL A 61 -2.93 11.37 -14.36
C VAL A 61 -3.65 12.59 -14.94
N SER A 62 -4.54 12.37 -15.90
CA SER A 62 -5.37 13.44 -16.48
C SER A 62 -6.85 13.27 -16.15
N GLY A 63 -7.35 14.06 -15.20
CA GLY A 63 -8.78 14.06 -14.85
C GLY A 63 -9.71 14.44 -16.02
N PRO A 64 -11.01 14.08 -15.93
CA PRO A 64 -11.66 13.41 -14.80
C PRO A 64 -11.35 11.91 -14.71
N LEU A 65 -11.42 11.37 -13.49
CA LEU A 65 -11.23 9.96 -13.20
C LEU A 65 -12.56 9.19 -13.18
N LYS A 66 -12.53 7.92 -13.58
CA LYS A 66 -13.65 6.98 -13.49
C LYS A 66 -13.17 5.65 -12.93
N ALA A 67 -13.79 5.17 -11.85
CA ALA A 67 -13.50 3.84 -11.32
C ALA A 67 -13.91 2.75 -12.32
N ASN A 68 -13.15 1.65 -12.35
CA ASN A 68 -13.59 0.41 -12.97
C ASN A 68 -14.72 -0.25 -12.14
N ALA A 69 -15.36 -1.29 -12.69
CA ALA A 69 -16.51 -1.93 -12.05
C ALA A 69 -16.23 -2.50 -10.65
N SER A 70 -14.98 -2.94 -10.40
CA SER A 70 -14.53 -3.47 -9.11
C SER A 70 -14.00 -2.41 -8.15
N HIS A 71 -13.88 -1.15 -8.57
CA HIS A 71 -13.20 -0.08 -7.83
C HIS A 71 -11.73 -0.40 -7.45
N SER A 72 -11.09 -1.32 -8.18
CA SER A 72 -9.68 -1.68 -7.96
C SER A 72 -8.71 -0.79 -8.73
N ALA A 73 -9.21 -0.06 -9.74
CA ALA A 73 -8.45 0.91 -10.52
C ALA A 73 -9.36 2.07 -10.94
N ALA A 74 -8.74 3.22 -11.22
CA ALA A 74 -9.40 4.37 -11.83
C ALA A 74 -8.77 4.66 -13.20
N ALA A 75 -9.60 4.82 -14.21
CA ALA A 75 -9.19 5.25 -15.53
C ALA A 75 -9.30 6.78 -15.66
N ASP A 76 -8.33 7.40 -16.32
CA ASP A 76 -8.33 8.82 -16.61
C ASP A 76 -9.10 9.16 -17.91
N ARG A 77 -9.06 10.43 -18.36
CA ARG A 77 -9.76 10.83 -19.60
C ARG A 77 -9.19 10.21 -20.87
N HIS A 78 -7.95 9.72 -20.82
CA HIS A 78 -7.27 9.05 -21.94
C HIS A 78 -7.46 7.53 -21.91
N GLY A 79 -8.08 7.00 -20.85
CA GLY A 79 -8.31 5.57 -20.66
C GLY A 79 -7.13 4.85 -20.02
N GLU A 80 -6.11 5.57 -19.54
CA GLU A 80 -5.01 4.98 -18.79
C GLU A 80 -5.49 4.57 -17.39
N SER A 81 -5.09 3.38 -16.94
CA SER A 81 -5.60 2.75 -15.72
C SER A 81 -4.59 2.87 -14.59
N PHE A 82 -5.04 3.41 -13.45
CA PHE A 82 -4.23 3.69 -12.27
C PHE A 82 -4.76 2.91 -11.06
N SER A 83 -3.87 2.26 -10.31
CA SER A 83 -4.20 1.47 -9.12
C SER A 83 -3.12 1.58 -8.05
N PHE A 84 -3.43 1.11 -6.84
CA PHE A 84 -2.43 0.95 -5.78
C PHE A 84 -1.37 -0.10 -6.13
N TYR A 85 -0.26 -0.10 -5.38
CA TYR A 85 0.62 -1.27 -5.29
C TYR A 85 -0.15 -2.50 -4.76
N PRO A 86 0.24 -3.73 -5.15
CA PRO A 86 -0.57 -4.93 -4.91
C PRO A 86 -0.95 -5.20 -3.45
N GLU A 87 -0.07 -4.91 -2.51
CA GLU A 87 -0.28 -5.22 -1.08
C GLU A 87 -0.98 -4.09 -0.30
N VAL A 88 -1.02 -2.88 -0.86
CA VAL A 88 -1.56 -1.68 -0.19
C VAL A 88 -3.01 -1.88 0.27
N PRO A 89 -3.96 -2.42 -0.54
CA PRO A 89 -5.32 -2.66 -0.04
C PRO A 89 -5.35 -3.52 1.23
N ARG A 90 -4.54 -4.59 1.29
CA ARG A 90 -4.48 -5.48 2.46
C ARG A 90 -3.86 -4.76 3.66
N ILE A 91 -2.82 -3.95 3.46
CA ILE A 91 -2.17 -3.15 4.50
C ILE A 91 -3.17 -2.15 5.10
N LEU A 92 -3.84 -1.35 4.25
CA LEU A 92 -4.81 -0.34 4.67
C LEU A 92 -6.03 -0.96 5.36
N TYR A 93 -6.41 -2.19 5.00
CA TYR A 93 -7.47 -2.93 5.71
C TYR A 93 -7.02 -3.43 7.08
N THR A 94 -5.80 -3.98 7.18
CA THR A 94 -5.37 -4.77 8.33
C THR A 94 -4.83 -3.89 9.47
N LEU A 95 -4.08 -2.82 9.18
CA LEU A 95 -3.49 -1.96 10.20
C LEU A 95 -4.52 -1.35 11.18
N PRO A 96 -5.69 -0.84 10.71
CA PRO A 96 -6.72 -0.34 11.61
C PRO A 96 -7.29 -1.41 12.57
N LEU A 97 -7.34 -2.68 12.13
CA LEU A 97 -7.80 -3.78 12.99
C LEU A 97 -6.82 -4.06 14.14
N ALA A 98 -5.54 -3.73 13.96
CA ALA A 98 -4.51 -3.77 14.99
C ALA A 98 -4.49 -2.50 15.87
N GLY A 99 -5.47 -1.60 15.72
CA GLY A 99 -5.57 -0.37 16.51
C GLY A 99 -4.68 0.78 16.02
N VAL A 100 -4.08 0.66 14.84
CA VAL A 100 -3.20 1.70 14.25
C VAL A 100 -4.04 2.69 13.44
N LYS A 101 -3.94 3.98 13.77
CA LYS A 101 -4.55 5.05 12.96
C LYS A 101 -3.76 5.27 11.68
N LEU A 102 -4.43 5.71 10.61
CA LEU A 102 -3.78 5.95 9.32
C LEU A 102 -3.92 7.40 8.89
N ALA A 103 -2.87 7.99 8.34
CA ALA A 103 -2.90 9.33 7.75
C ALA A 103 -2.14 9.41 6.43
N VAL A 104 -2.39 10.47 5.69
CA VAL A 104 -1.64 10.84 4.49
C VAL A 104 -0.92 12.17 4.71
N ALA A 105 0.33 12.25 4.26
CA ALA A 105 1.05 13.50 4.08
C ALA A 105 1.61 13.51 2.65
N SER A 106 1.12 14.35 1.75
CA SER A 106 1.57 14.40 0.35
C SER A 106 1.78 15.83 -0.14
N ARG A 107 2.81 15.99 -0.97
CA ARG A 107 3.27 17.28 -1.52
C ARG A 107 2.73 17.57 -2.91
N THR A 108 1.90 16.70 -3.46
CA THR A 108 1.38 16.84 -4.84
C THR A 108 0.76 18.22 -5.10
N SER A 109 0.97 18.74 -6.31
CA SER A 109 0.33 19.97 -6.78
C SER A 109 -1.09 19.75 -7.29
N ALA A 110 -1.55 18.50 -7.35
CA ALA A 110 -2.92 18.12 -7.74
C ALA A 110 -3.72 17.53 -6.56
N PRO A 111 -3.95 18.29 -5.48
CA PRO A 111 -4.53 17.77 -4.25
C PRO A 111 -5.97 17.24 -4.43
N ASP A 112 -6.77 17.86 -5.30
CA ASP A 112 -8.13 17.41 -5.58
C ASP A 112 -8.15 16.08 -6.36
N LEU A 113 -7.26 15.93 -7.35
CA LEU A 113 -7.13 14.71 -8.12
C LEU A 113 -6.66 13.53 -7.27
N ALA A 114 -5.71 13.78 -6.35
CA ALA A 114 -5.28 12.80 -5.37
C ALA A 114 -6.42 12.35 -4.44
N ARG A 115 -7.24 13.29 -3.94
CA ARG A 115 -8.43 12.96 -3.14
C ARG A 115 -9.45 12.18 -3.95
N ASP A 116 -9.66 12.51 -5.21
CA ASP A 116 -10.58 11.78 -6.08
C ASP A 116 -10.10 10.35 -6.34
N MET A 117 -8.79 10.15 -6.55
CA MET A 117 -8.19 8.82 -6.63
C MET A 117 -8.51 7.98 -5.38
N LEU A 118 -8.27 8.53 -4.18
CA LEU A 118 -8.57 7.85 -2.90
C LEU A 118 -10.08 7.59 -2.67
N LYS A 119 -10.98 8.41 -3.25
CA LYS A 119 -12.42 8.18 -3.21
C LYS A 119 -12.86 7.06 -4.14
N LEU A 120 -12.20 6.93 -5.30
CA LEU A 120 -12.57 5.99 -6.36
C LEU A 120 -12.01 4.59 -6.09
N LEU A 121 -10.80 4.50 -5.55
CA LEU A 121 -10.16 3.24 -5.18
C LEU A 121 -10.76 2.70 -3.89
N HIS A 122 -11.27 1.48 -3.94
CA HIS A 122 -11.84 0.80 -2.78
C HIS A 122 -10.91 -0.30 -2.27
N VAL A 123 -10.90 -0.46 -0.95
CA VAL A 123 -10.24 -1.54 -0.24
C VAL A 123 -11.29 -2.61 0.09
N PRO A 124 -11.22 -3.79 -0.53
CA PRO A 124 -12.13 -4.88 -0.21
C PRO A 124 -11.76 -5.53 1.12
N PRO A 125 -12.73 -6.11 1.85
CA PRO A 125 -12.40 -7.03 2.93
C PRO A 125 -11.68 -8.27 2.35
N PRO A 126 -10.87 -8.95 3.17
CA PRO A 126 -10.29 -10.25 2.84
C PRO A 126 -11.33 -11.20 2.26
N SER A 127 -10.99 -11.88 1.16
CA SER A 127 -11.85 -12.93 0.61
C SER A 127 -11.95 -14.10 1.61
N ALA A 128 -13.05 -14.86 1.60
CA ALA A 128 -13.24 -16.01 2.49
C ALA A 128 -12.19 -17.13 2.25
N GLU A 129 -11.52 -17.10 1.09
CA GLU A 129 -10.42 -17.98 0.72
C GLU A 129 -9.07 -17.50 1.29
N GLU A 130 -8.98 -16.25 1.78
CA GLU A 130 -7.82 -15.60 2.40
C GLU A 130 -7.97 -15.43 3.92
N GLY A 131 -8.50 -16.48 4.57
CA GLY A 131 -9.01 -16.48 5.94
C GLY A 131 -8.17 -15.77 7.01
N GLY A 132 -8.88 -15.24 8.02
CA GLY A 132 -8.28 -14.87 9.30
C GLY A 132 -8.44 -13.40 9.71
N LEU A 133 -9.67 -12.90 9.72
CA LEU A 133 -10.24 -11.90 10.65
C LEU A 133 -11.64 -11.54 10.10
N SER A 134 -12.55 -12.52 10.15
CA SER A 134 -13.97 -12.19 10.01
C SER A 134 -14.39 -11.58 11.33
N ALA A 135 -14.64 -10.26 11.34
CA ALA A 135 -15.34 -9.63 12.45
C ALA A 135 -16.71 -10.31 12.57
N GLY A 136 -16.86 -11.16 13.59
CA GLY A 136 -17.98 -12.06 13.74
C GLY A 136 -19.33 -11.40 13.49
N SER A 137 -19.90 -11.66 12.31
CA SER A 137 -21.32 -11.51 11.98
C SER A 137 -21.50 -11.99 10.55
N GLY A 138 -22.52 -12.83 10.28
CA GLY A 138 -22.79 -13.41 8.96
C GLY A 138 -23.20 -12.42 7.85
N LYS A 139 -22.77 -11.15 7.92
CA LYS A 139 -22.96 -10.14 6.89
C LYS A 139 -21.66 -10.00 6.08
N LYS A 140 -21.80 -10.13 4.75
CA LYS A 140 -20.74 -9.81 3.79
C LYS A 140 -20.32 -8.34 3.99
N GLU A 141 -19.13 -8.12 4.53
CA GLU A 141 -18.56 -6.78 4.64
C GLU A 141 -18.41 -6.17 3.23
N LYS A 142 -18.64 -4.86 3.12
CA LYS A 142 -18.59 -4.16 1.83
C LYS A 142 -17.21 -3.50 1.67
N PRO A 143 -16.67 -3.43 0.45
CA PRO A 143 -15.48 -2.62 0.17
C PRO A 143 -15.68 -1.17 0.65
N ARG A 144 -14.63 -0.61 1.25
CA ARG A 144 -14.60 0.77 1.75
C ARG A 144 -13.76 1.64 0.83
N LYS A 145 -14.08 2.93 0.69
CA LYS A 145 -13.20 3.86 -0.01
C LYS A 145 -11.88 3.96 0.74
N ALA A 146 -10.76 4.00 0.02
CA ALA A 146 -9.46 4.16 0.66
C ALA A 146 -9.39 5.46 1.47
N LEU A 147 -10.02 6.54 0.98
CA LEU A 147 -10.15 7.81 1.70
C LEU A 147 -10.70 7.64 3.12
N ASP A 148 -11.70 6.78 3.31
CA ASP A 148 -12.40 6.59 4.59
C ASP A 148 -11.60 5.72 5.59
N LEU A 149 -10.41 5.24 5.21
CA LEU A 149 -9.50 4.50 6.08
C LEU A 149 -8.47 5.41 6.77
N PHE A 150 -8.26 6.63 6.26
CA PHE A 150 -7.29 7.58 6.80
C PHE A 150 -7.89 8.48 7.89
N ASP A 151 -8.21 7.86 9.03
CA ASP A 151 -8.84 8.50 10.19
C ASP A 151 -7.91 9.45 10.99
N GLY A 152 -6.60 9.39 10.76
CA GLY A 152 -5.60 10.31 11.30
C GLY A 152 -5.46 11.62 10.51
N GLY A 153 -6.03 11.70 9.30
CA GLY A 153 -6.09 12.93 8.49
C GLY A 153 -5.44 12.84 7.12
N LEU A 154 -5.82 13.77 6.24
CA LEU A 154 -5.38 13.86 4.84
C LEU A 154 -4.69 15.21 4.57
N GLU A 155 -3.39 15.26 4.82
CA GLU A 155 -2.54 16.43 4.59
C GLU A 155 -1.97 16.39 3.16
N ILE A 156 -2.79 16.76 2.18
CA ILE A 156 -2.47 16.71 0.74
C ILE A 156 -2.45 18.13 0.17
N TYR A 157 -1.26 18.71 0.03
CA TYR A 157 -1.00 20.04 -0.57
C TYR A 157 0.52 20.32 -0.68
N PRO A 158 0.95 21.18 -1.61
CA PRO A 158 2.36 21.57 -1.72
C PRO A 158 2.87 22.31 -0.48
N SER A 159 3.73 21.65 0.30
CA SER A 159 4.37 22.20 1.50
C SER A 159 5.56 21.32 1.92
N SER A 160 6.30 21.69 2.97
CA SER A 160 7.25 20.79 3.64
C SER A 160 6.50 19.70 4.41
N LYS A 161 7.13 18.52 4.56
CA LYS A 161 6.55 17.42 5.34
C LYS A 161 6.48 17.78 6.82
N ILE A 162 7.39 18.63 7.30
CA ILE A 162 7.30 19.21 8.65
C ILE A 162 5.92 19.83 8.93
N ARG A 163 5.40 20.67 8.02
CA ARG A 163 4.10 21.32 8.21
C ARG A 163 2.92 20.35 8.15
N HIS A 164 3.01 19.32 7.30
CA HIS A 164 2.01 18.25 7.29
C HIS A 164 1.98 17.54 8.65
N PHE A 165 3.14 17.16 9.19
CA PHE A 165 3.25 16.49 10.49
C PHE A 165 2.83 17.38 11.67
N GLU A 166 3.13 18.68 11.67
CA GLU A 166 2.61 19.62 12.66
C GLU A 166 1.08 19.67 12.66
N THR A 167 0.46 19.55 11.49
CA THR A 167 -1.01 19.54 11.37
C THR A 167 -1.60 18.19 11.80
N LEU A 168 -0.95 17.08 11.45
CA LEU A 168 -1.32 15.75 11.94
C LEU A 168 -1.22 15.67 13.47
N PHE A 169 -0.16 16.19 14.07
CA PHE A 169 0.01 16.28 15.53
C PHE A 169 -1.14 17.07 16.17
N ARG A 170 -1.45 18.26 15.66
CA ARG A 170 -2.56 19.09 16.17
C ARG A 170 -3.92 18.40 16.06
N LYS A 171 -4.16 17.66 14.98
CA LYS A 171 -5.45 16.97 14.75
C LYS A 171 -5.61 15.71 15.60
N THR A 172 -4.54 14.93 15.73
CA THR A 172 -4.61 13.58 16.32
C THR A 172 -4.21 13.55 17.78
N GLY A 173 -3.39 14.51 18.24
CA GLY A 173 -2.75 14.51 19.55
C GLY A 173 -1.68 13.42 19.72
N VAL A 174 -1.38 12.63 18.68
CA VAL A 174 -0.39 11.55 18.74
C VAL A 174 1.01 12.17 18.78
N PRO A 175 1.87 11.87 19.76
CA PRO A 175 3.24 12.37 19.79
C PRO A 175 4.02 11.97 18.53
N TYR A 176 4.98 12.78 18.07
CA TYR A 176 5.83 12.42 16.92
C TYR A 176 6.58 11.10 17.14
N THR A 177 7.01 10.85 18.38
CA THR A 177 7.61 9.59 18.80
C THR A 177 6.62 8.43 18.84
N GLU A 178 5.36 8.59 18.43
CA GLU A 178 4.42 7.48 18.25
C GLU A 178 3.99 7.35 16.77
N MET A 179 4.65 8.10 15.88
CA MET A 179 4.41 8.09 14.44
C MET A 179 5.47 7.30 13.68
N LEU A 180 5.02 6.55 12.67
CA LEU A 180 5.86 5.93 11.65
C LEU A 180 5.43 6.43 10.27
N PHE A 181 6.40 6.82 9.45
CA PHE A 181 6.17 7.46 8.17
C PHE A 181 6.82 6.69 7.03
N PHE A 182 6.06 6.42 5.97
CA PHE A 182 6.54 5.79 4.74
C PHE A 182 6.50 6.78 3.59
N ASP A 183 7.63 6.92 2.88
CA ASP A 183 7.80 7.87 1.79
C ASP A 183 8.97 7.42 0.91
N ASP A 184 8.90 7.66 -0.40
CA ASP A 184 9.92 7.24 -1.36
C ASP A 184 11.08 8.24 -1.51
N GLU A 185 10.90 9.45 -1.01
CA GLU A 185 11.79 10.56 -1.25
C GLU A 185 12.66 10.86 -0.02
N SER A 186 13.95 10.56 -0.15
CA SER A 186 14.95 10.69 0.91
C SER A 186 14.99 12.05 1.59
N ARG A 187 14.69 13.15 0.87
CA ARG A 187 14.69 14.51 1.46
C ARG A 187 13.61 14.70 2.53
N ASN A 188 12.54 13.90 2.48
CA ASN A 188 11.44 13.96 3.43
C ASN A 188 11.82 13.35 4.80
N ARG A 189 13.04 12.80 4.94
CA ARG A 189 13.64 12.40 6.22
C ARG A 189 13.80 13.57 7.22
N GLU A 190 13.64 14.81 6.77
CA GLU A 190 13.58 15.98 7.65
C GLU A 190 12.60 15.81 8.84
N VAL A 191 11.51 15.05 8.67
CA VAL A 191 10.52 14.81 9.75
C VAL A 191 11.09 14.07 10.95
N GLU A 192 12.22 13.37 10.80
CA GLU A 192 12.90 12.73 11.93
C GLU A 192 13.42 13.74 12.96
N SER A 193 13.63 15.02 12.56
CA SER A 193 13.94 16.11 13.49
C SER A 193 12.82 16.40 14.50
N LEU A 194 11.58 16.00 14.20
CA LEU A 194 10.43 16.07 15.11
C LEU A 194 10.34 14.85 16.05
N GLY A 195 11.09 13.77 15.78
CA GLY A 195 11.02 12.50 16.50
C GLY A 195 10.22 11.39 15.80
N VAL A 196 9.71 11.65 14.58
CA VAL A 196 9.06 10.64 13.73
C VAL A 196 10.08 9.59 13.29
N THR A 197 9.68 8.32 13.21
CA THR A 197 10.48 7.30 12.51
C THR A 197 10.13 7.33 11.02
N MET A 198 11.11 7.54 10.13
CA MET A 198 10.88 7.46 8.67
C MET A 198 11.47 6.18 8.07
N GLN A 199 10.63 5.42 7.39
CA GLN A 199 11.00 4.32 6.52
C GLN A 199 10.99 4.77 5.06
N LEU A 200 12.17 4.74 4.42
CA LEU A 200 12.32 5.04 3.00
C LEU A 200 11.89 3.82 2.18
N VAL A 201 10.88 3.97 1.33
CA VAL A 201 10.43 2.92 0.40
C VAL A 201 10.99 3.17 -1.00
N ARG A 202 11.26 2.14 -1.80
CA ARG A 202 11.79 2.32 -3.17
C ARG A 202 10.83 1.86 -4.25
N ASP A 203 10.10 0.80 -3.96
CA ASP A 203 9.21 0.11 -4.90
C ASP A 203 7.77 0.10 -4.38
N GLY A 204 7.38 1.17 -3.67
CA GLY A 204 6.12 1.25 -2.96
C GLY A 204 6.10 0.51 -1.63
N VAL A 205 5.01 0.71 -0.89
CA VAL A 205 4.80 0.01 0.39
C VAL A 205 4.36 -1.43 0.14
N SER A 206 5.04 -2.34 0.83
CA SER A 206 4.69 -3.77 0.95
C SER A 206 4.72 -4.16 2.43
N TRP A 207 4.25 -5.36 2.77
CA TRP A 207 4.36 -5.92 4.12
C TRP A 207 5.80 -6.00 4.59
N ALA A 208 6.75 -6.29 3.70
CA ALA A 208 8.17 -6.26 4.04
C ALA A 208 8.65 -4.85 4.44
N GLU A 209 8.10 -3.80 3.82
CA GLU A 209 8.40 -2.43 4.23
C GLU A 209 7.71 -2.08 5.56
N ILE A 210 6.45 -2.49 5.76
CA ILE A 210 5.77 -2.35 7.06
C ILE A 210 6.58 -3.00 8.18
N ASP A 211 7.02 -4.24 7.99
CA ASP A 211 7.84 -4.98 8.96
C ASP A 211 9.14 -4.22 9.28
N LYS A 212 9.87 -3.76 8.26
CA LYS A 212 11.11 -2.97 8.46
C LYS A 212 10.84 -1.67 9.22
N GLY A 213 9.81 -0.94 8.83
CA GLY A 213 9.46 0.34 9.44
C GLY A 213 9.06 0.19 10.91
N VAL A 214 8.23 -0.80 11.23
CA VAL A 214 7.83 -1.09 12.61
C VAL A 214 9.01 -1.61 13.42
N ALA A 215 9.87 -2.48 12.86
CA ALA A 215 11.07 -2.95 13.53
C ALA A 215 12.03 -1.80 13.89
N GLU A 216 12.28 -0.87 12.97
CA GLU A 216 13.11 0.32 13.25
C GLU A 216 12.44 1.24 14.26
N TRP A 217 11.12 1.43 14.18
CA TRP A 217 10.37 2.19 15.17
C TRP A 217 10.48 1.56 16.57
N ARG A 218 10.35 0.24 16.68
CA ARG A 218 10.50 -0.51 17.93
C ARG A 218 11.91 -0.38 18.50
N LYS A 219 12.92 -0.58 17.66
CA LYS A 219 14.33 -0.46 18.01
C LYS A 219 14.67 0.92 18.60
N ARG A 220 14.18 2.00 17.98
CA ARG A 220 14.39 3.38 18.49
C ARG A 220 13.76 3.63 19.86
N ARG A 221 12.84 2.76 20.31
CA ARG A 221 12.16 2.80 21.61
C ARG A 221 12.65 1.73 22.58
N GLY A 222 13.70 0.99 22.23
CA GLY A 222 14.27 -0.06 23.08
C GLY A 222 13.48 -1.37 23.09
N TYR A 223 12.49 -1.53 22.20
CA TYR A 223 11.82 -2.81 22.01
C TYR A 223 12.68 -3.65 21.05
N THR A 224 13.47 -4.57 21.61
CA THR A 224 14.20 -5.59 20.86
C THR A 224 13.52 -6.94 21.06
N GLY A 225 12.99 -7.50 19.97
CA GLY A 225 12.49 -8.88 19.88
C GLY A 225 13.37 -9.68 18.95
#